data_AF-A0A931ZG86-F1
#
_entry.id   AF-A0A931ZG86-F1
#
_cell.length_a   1.000
_cell.length_b   1.000
_cell.length_c   1.000
_cell.angle_alpha   90.00
_cell.angle_beta   90.00
_cell.angle_gamma   90.00
#
_symmetry.space_group_name_H-M   'P 1'
#
loop_
_entity.id
_entity.type
_entity.pdbx_description
1 polymer ?
#
loop_
_entity_poly.entity_id
_entity_poly.type
_entity_poly.pdbx_seq_one_letter_code
_entity_poly.pdbx_strand_id
1 'polypeptide(L)'
;MKGGGDLEIRTVSKSTLVDALRPHYQRFAIAILFGGDRLSCCDEVFVALEGEELLGAVTLAPKGEQMSGQPTIVALWVHPEWRRQGIARALLVRAIERMAERDLTPVRIDALSSKMSVLVNQLPEPLRQQVRLIETDLPVDSLLDL
;
A
#
# COMPACT_ATOMS: atom_id res chain seq x y z
N MET A 1 -15.96 -10.08 -11.83
CA MET A 1 -15.42 -10.20 -10.46
C MET A 1 -15.53 -11.65 -10.07
N LYS A 2 -14.45 -12.26 -9.56
CA LYS A 2 -14.56 -13.50 -8.79
C LYS A 2 -14.97 -13.06 -7.40
N GLY A 3 -15.97 -13.70 -6.78
CA GLY A 3 -16.57 -13.21 -5.53
C GLY A 3 -17.72 -12.24 -5.80
N GLY A 4 -18.87 -12.53 -5.19
CA GLY A 4 -20.09 -11.73 -5.27
C GLY A 4 -20.28 -10.84 -4.05
N GLY A 5 -19.22 -10.59 -3.27
CA GLY A 5 -19.23 -9.67 -2.14
C GLY A 5 -18.85 -8.26 -2.58
N ASP A 6 -19.37 -7.27 -1.86
CA ASP A 6 -18.96 -5.88 -2.08
C ASP A 6 -17.55 -5.67 -1.52
N LEU A 7 -16.66 -5.14 -2.37
CA LEU A 7 -15.30 -4.73 -1.98
C LEU A 7 -15.40 -3.57 -0.98
N GLU A 8 -14.82 -3.76 0.21
CA GLU A 8 -14.79 -2.73 1.25
C GLU A 8 -13.37 -2.32 1.60
N ILE A 9 -13.12 -1.02 1.76
CA ILE A 9 -11.86 -0.51 2.32
C ILE A 9 -12.10 -0.07 3.77
N ARG A 10 -11.40 -0.73 4.70
CA ARG A 10 -11.50 -0.43 6.14
C ARG A 10 -10.17 0.05 6.71
N THR A 11 -10.27 0.90 7.73
CA THR A 11 -9.11 1.20 8.59
C THR A 11 -8.99 0.10 9.63
N VAL A 12 -7.79 -0.43 9.83
CA VAL A 12 -7.53 -1.48 10.83
C VAL A 12 -6.30 -1.16 11.66
N SER A 13 -6.17 -1.84 12.80
CA SER A 13 -4.95 -1.76 13.60
C SER A 13 -3.79 -2.49 12.90
N LYS A 14 -2.54 -2.12 13.24
CA LYS A 14 -1.35 -2.82 12.75
C LYS A 14 -1.34 -4.30 13.17
N SER A 15 -1.78 -4.62 14.38
CA SER A 15 -1.90 -6.01 14.85
C SER A 15 -2.92 -6.80 14.04
N THR A 16 -4.08 -6.20 13.72
CA THR A 16 -5.08 -6.83 12.86
C THR A 16 -4.52 -7.16 11.49
N LEU A 17 -3.77 -6.23 10.88
CA LEU A 17 -3.09 -6.48 9.60
C LEU A 17 -2.08 -7.64 9.72
N VAL A 18 -1.24 -7.61 10.75
CA VAL A 18 -0.22 -8.65 11.01
C VAL A 18 -0.86 -10.03 11.17
N ASP A 19 -1.95 -10.12 11.91
CA ASP A 19 -2.68 -11.37 12.12
C ASP A 19 -3.30 -11.89 10.82
N ALA A 20 -3.91 -11.00 10.02
CA ALA A 20 -4.50 -11.35 8.73
C ALA A 20 -3.44 -11.74 7.68
N LEU A 21 -2.23 -11.19 7.75
CA LEU A 21 -1.12 -11.52 6.85
C LEU A 21 -0.33 -12.76 7.28
N ARG A 22 -0.51 -13.25 8.50
CA ARG A 22 0.23 -14.39 9.05
C ARG A 22 0.20 -15.64 8.15
N PRO A 23 -0.94 -16.03 7.52
CA PRO A 23 -0.97 -17.16 6.59
C PRO A 23 -0.16 -16.94 5.30
N HIS A 24 0.32 -15.73 5.05
CA HIS A 24 1.05 -15.33 3.85
C HIS A 24 2.53 -15.00 4.13
N TYR A 25 3.02 -15.15 5.37
CA TYR A 25 4.40 -14.78 5.74
C TYR A 25 5.48 -15.63 5.05
N GLN A 26 5.15 -16.80 4.49
CA GLN A 26 6.06 -17.51 3.60
C GLN A 26 6.37 -16.75 2.30
N ARG A 27 5.60 -15.71 1.95
CA ARG A 27 5.87 -14.85 0.79
C ARG A 27 6.83 -13.73 1.22
N PHE A 28 8.03 -13.74 0.65
CA PHE A 28 9.10 -12.79 0.97
C PHE A 28 8.65 -11.32 0.89
N ALA A 29 7.80 -11.00 -0.08
CA ALA A 29 7.21 -9.67 -0.26
C ALA A 29 6.41 -9.18 0.96
N ILE A 30 5.64 -10.06 1.60
CA ILE A 30 4.85 -9.71 2.78
C ILE A 30 5.78 -9.39 3.96
N ALA A 31 6.82 -10.20 4.16
CA ALA A 31 7.80 -9.98 5.21
C ALA A 31 8.57 -8.66 5.01
N ILE A 32 8.92 -8.31 3.78
CA ILE A 32 9.59 -7.04 3.46
C ILE A 32 8.66 -5.84 3.65
N LEU A 33 7.43 -5.93 3.16
CA LEU A 33 6.50 -4.81 3.14
C LEU A 33 5.92 -4.51 4.52
N PHE A 34 5.64 -5.55 5.31
CA PHE A 34 4.88 -5.43 6.56
C PHE A 34 5.62 -5.94 7.79
N GLY A 35 6.88 -6.35 7.64
CA GLY A 35 7.73 -6.79 8.74
C GLY A 35 8.61 -5.69 9.32
N GLY A 36 9.11 -5.95 10.53
CA GLY A 36 10.16 -5.17 11.18
C GLY A 36 9.86 -3.67 11.28
N ASP A 37 10.91 -2.87 11.07
CA ASP A 37 10.87 -1.43 11.30
C ASP A 37 9.97 -0.68 10.31
N ARG A 38 9.68 -1.25 9.13
CA ARG A 38 8.83 -0.60 8.12
C ARG A 38 7.41 -0.40 8.62
N LEU A 39 6.82 -1.42 9.26
CA LEU A 39 5.50 -1.30 9.86
C LEU A 39 5.52 -0.48 11.16
N SER A 40 6.66 -0.44 11.85
CA SER A 40 6.79 0.30 13.13
C SER A 40 6.52 1.80 12.98
N CYS A 41 6.99 2.42 11.88
CA CYS A 41 6.84 3.84 11.60
C CYS A 41 5.45 4.23 11.05
N CYS A 42 4.62 3.25 10.72
CA CYS A 42 3.27 3.48 10.23
C CYS A 42 2.31 3.76 11.39
N ASP A 43 1.40 4.73 11.23
CA ASP A 43 0.35 5.02 12.22
C ASP A 43 -1.05 4.59 11.79
N GLU A 44 -1.24 4.36 10.49
CA GLU A 44 -2.54 4.03 9.92
C GLU A 44 -2.41 2.97 8.82
N VAL A 45 -3.43 2.12 8.72
CA VAL A 45 -3.47 0.99 7.78
C VAL A 45 -4.86 0.94 7.16
N PHE A 46 -4.93 0.87 5.84
CA PHE A 46 -6.15 0.51 5.12
C PHE A 46 -6.02 -0.89 4.55
N VAL A 47 -7.09 -1.67 4.65
CA VAL A 47 -7.21 -3.00 4.06
C VAL A 47 -8.40 -3.05 3.11
N ALA A 48 -8.25 -3.81 2.03
CA ALA A 48 -9.33 -4.16 1.13
C ALA A 48 -9.85 -5.55 1.51
N LEU A 49 -11.16 -5.67 1.72
CA LEU A 49 -11.82 -6.89 2.15
C LEU A 49 -12.95 -7.28 1.18
N GLU A 50 -13.15 -8.58 0.99
CA GLU A 50 -14.43 -9.15 0.57
C GLU A 50 -14.97 -9.99 1.74
N GLY A 51 -15.98 -9.48 2.44
CA GLY A 51 -16.38 -10.07 3.73
C GLY A 51 -15.25 -9.97 4.77
N GLU A 52 -14.73 -11.12 5.22
CA GLU A 52 -13.58 -11.21 6.13
C GLU A 52 -12.25 -11.51 5.41
N GLU A 53 -12.28 -11.75 4.10
CA GLU A 53 -11.09 -12.11 3.34
C GLU A 53 -10.22 -10.88 3.04
N LEU A 54 -8.94 -10.93 3.42
CA LEU A 54 -7.97 -9.88 3.12
C LEU A 54 -7.49 -9.94 1.66
N LEU A 55 -7.89 -8.96 0.86
CA LEU A 55 -7.52 -8.89 -0.55
C LEU A 55 -6.29 -8.00 -0.80
N GLY A 56 -6.02 -7.06 0.09
CA GLY A 56 -4.90 -6.13 -0.05
C GLY A 56 -4.76 -5.18 1.13
N ALA A 57 -3.63 -4.49 1.21
CA ALA A 57 -3.33 -3.55 2.28
C ALA A 57 -2.44 -2.40 1.80
N VAL A 58 -2.58 -1.25 2.45
CA VAL A 58 -1.68 -0.09 2.32
C VAL A 58 -1.39 0.51 3.69
N THR A 59 -0.15 0.93 3.92
CA THR A 59 0.29 1.50 5.20
C THR A 59 0.86 2.90 5.05
N LEU A 60 0.58 3.73 6.05
CA LEU A 60 0.87 5.16 6.04
C LEU A 60 1.90 5.49 7.13
N ALA A 61 3.01 6.13 6.75
CA ALA A 61 4.01 6.69 7.65
C ALA A 61 4.06 8.22 7.50
N PRO A 62 3.27 8.97 8.30
CA PRO A 62 3.21 10.44 8.25
C PRO A 62 4.53 11.15 8.46
N LYS A 63 5.42 10.56 9.26
CA LYS A 63 6.76 11.09 9.55
C LYS A 63 7.84 10.48 8.65
N GLY A 64 7.42 9.67 7.68
CA GLY A 64 8.26 8.90 6.78
C GLY A 64 8.90 7.66 7.39
N GLU A 65 9.53 6.87 6.53
CA GLU A 65 10.40 5.78 6.97
C GLU A 65 11.62 6.36 7.70
N GLN A 66 12.05 5.67 8.76
CA GLN A 66 13.25 6.01 9.55
C GLN A 66 13.33 7.48 9.99
N MET A 67 12.18 8.12 10.27
CA MET A 67 12.11 9.52 10.68
C MET A 67 12.69 10.51 9.67
N SER A 68 12.65 10.17 8.36
CA SER A 68 13.07 11.07 7.27
C SER A 68 12.31 12.40 7.22
N GLY A 69 11.17 12.51 7.90
CA GLY A 69 10.34 13.71 7.92
C GLY A 69 9.46 13.87 6.67
N GLN A 70 9.48 12.88 5.75
CA GLN A 70 8.70 12.91 4.53
C GLN A 70 7.50 11.96 4.64
N PRO A 71 6.24 12.45 4.61
CA PRO A 71 5.07 11.57 4.61
C PRO A 71 5.19 10.51 3.51
N THR A 72 5.04 9.24 3.86
CA THR A 72 5.33 8.12 2.95
C THR A 72 4.21 7.08 2.99
N ILE A 73 3.85 6.54 1.82
CA ILE A 73 3.13 5.27 1.72
C ILE A 73 4.19 4.17 1.68
N VAL A 74 4.28 3.38 2.74
CA VAL A 74 5.41 2.46 2.96
C VAL A 74 5.22 1.15 2.24
N ALA A 75 4.00 0.62 2.27
CA ALA A 75 3.65 -0.62 1.63
C ALA A 75 2.31 -0.51 0.91
N LEU A 76 2.23 -1.11 -0.27
CA LEU A 76 1.00 -1.39 -1.01
C LEU A 76 1.09 -2.81 -1.53
N TRP A 77 0.10 -3.63 -1.21
CA TRP A 77 0.04 -5.02 -1.64
C TRP A 77 -1.38 -5.45 -1.95
N VAL A 78 -1.52 -6.34 -2.94
CA VAL A 78 -2.77 -7.02 -3.29
C VAL A 78 -2.47 -8.50 -3.47
N HIS A 79 -3.32 -9.33 -2.88
CA HIS A 79 -3.27 -10.78 -2.99
C HIS A 79 -3.23 -11.18 -4.48
N PRO A 80 -2.28 -12.06 -4.90
CA PRO A 80 -2.06 -12.37 -6.33
C PRO A 80 -3.33 -12.76 -7.10
N GLU A 81 -4.20 -13.55 -6.49
CA GLU A 81 -5.45 -14.02 -7.12
C GLU A 81 -6.48 -12.90 -7.34
N TRP A 82 -6.34 -11.80 -6.59
CA TRP A 82 -7.23 -10.65 -6.58
C TRP A 82 -6.69 -9.45 -7.39
N ARG A 83 -5.50 -9.59 -8.01
CA ARG A 83 -4.88 -8.53 -8.82
C ARG A 83 -5.66 -8.24 -10.12
N ARG A 84 -5.39 -7.06 -10.70
CA ARG A 84 -6.02 -6.55 -11.93
C ARG A 84 -7.53 -6.31 -11.80
N GLN A 85 -8.02 -6.12 -10.58
CA GLN A 85 -9.42 -5.78 -10.26
C GLN A 85 -9.57 -4.35 -9.70
N GLY A 86 -8.54 -3.50 -9.83
CA GLY A 86 -8.59 -2.11 -9.35
C GLY A 86 -8.33 -1.91 -7.84
N ILE A 87 -8.16 -2.99 -7.07
CA ILE A 87 -7.95 -2.94 -5.60
C ILE A 87 -6.75 -2.06 -5.21
N ALA A 88 -5.60 -2.23 -5.87
CA ALA A 88 -4.41 -1.43 -5.58
C ALA A 88 -4.65 0.07 -5.80
N ARG A 89 -5.40 0.42 -6.86
CA ARG A 89 -5.79 1.80 -7.15
C ARG A 89 -6.70 2.34 -6.07
N ALA A 90 -7.72 1.58 -5.66
CA ALA A 90 -8.66 2.01 -4.63
C ALA A 90 -7.96 2.25 -3.28
N LEU A 91 -7.08 1.34 -2.86
CA LEU A 91 -6.25 1.50 -1.66
C LEU A 91 -5.33 2.72 -1.76
N LEU A 92 -4.65 2.90 -2.90
CA LEU A 92 -3.74 4.02 -3.11
C LEU A 92 -4.47 5.37 -3.07
N VAL A 93 -5.62 5.48 -3.75
CA VAL A 93 -6.45 6.69 -3.73
C VAL A 93 -6.85 7.02 -2.29
N ARG A 94 -7.38 6.04 -1.55
CA ARG A 94 -7.79 6.24 -0.15
C ARG A 94 -6.63 6.70 0.73
N ALA A 95 -5.43 6.15 0.53
CA ALA A 95 -4.24 6.52 1.27
C ALA A 95 -3.76 7.96 0.96
N ILE A 96 -3.77 8.35 -0.32
CA ILE A 96 -3.42 9.72 -0.74
C ILE A 96 -4.42 10.73 -0.16
N GLU A 97 -5.72 10.46 -0.33
CA GLU A 97 -6.79 11.31 0.25
C GLU A 97 -6.62 11.45 1.75
N ARG A 98 -6.31 10.35 2.46
CA ARG A 98 -6.08 10.39 3.90
C ARG A 98 -4.89 11.26 4.29
N MET A 99 -3.78 11.20 3.55
CA MET A 99 -2.63 12.06 3.81
C MET A 99 -2.96 13.53 3.50
N ALA A 100 -3.75 13.78 2.45
CA ALA A 100 -4.20 15.13 2.11
C ALA A 100 -5.13 15.74 3.16
N GLU A 101 -6.08 14.96 3.69
CA GLU A 101 -6.94 15.34 4.84
C GLU A 101 -6.13 15.76 6.07
N ARG A 102 -4.88 15.31 6.17
CA ARG A 102 -3.95 15.55 7.29
C ARG A 102 -2.92 16.65 6.97
N ASP A 103 -3.01 17.31 5.81
CA ASP A 103 -2.04 18.27 5.30
C ASP A 103 -0.62 17.68 5.10
N LEU A 104 -0.54 16.39 4.77
CA LEU A 104 0.71 15.63 4.63
C LEU A 104 1.06 15.33 3.17
N THR A 105 0.97 16.32 2.30
CA THR A 105 1.34 16.20 0.88
C THR A 105 2.51 17.13 0.54
N PRO A 106 3.38 16.78 -0.43
CA PRO A 106 3.33 15.57 -1.25
C PRO A 106 3.76 14.30 -0.49
N VAL A 107 3.06 13.19 -0.77
CA VAL A 107 3.35 11.87 -0.21
C VAL A 107 4.40 11.17 -1.04
N ARG A 108 5.48 10.74 -0.41
CA ARG A 108 6.52 9.93 -1.03
C ARG A 108 6.02 8.50 -1.29
N ILE A 109 6.32 7.99 -2.48
CA ILE A 109 6.18 6.57 -2.83
C ILE A 109 7.45 6.13 -3.54
N ASP A 110 8.09 5.11 -2.98
CA ASP A 110 9.22 4.44 -3.64
C ASP A 110 8.66 3.33 -4.55
N ALA A 111 8.71 3.56 -5.85
CA ALA A 111 8.27 2.60 -6.85
C ALA A 111 9.31 1.50 -6.99
N LEU A 112 9.06 0.40 -6.28
CA LEU A 112 9.82 -0.84 -6.36
C LEU A 112 9.47 -1.68 -7.61
N SER A 113 8.50 -1.25 -8.43
CA SER A 113 8.12 -1.95 -9.65
C SER A 113 7.66 -0.98 -10.72
N SER A 114 7.85 -1.33 -11.99
CA SER A 114 7.27 -0.55 -13.09
C SER A 114 5.74 -0.47 -12.98
N LYS A 115 5.10 -1.51 -12.41
CA LYS A 115 3.65 -1.53 -12.16
C LYS A 115 3.23 -0.43 -11.19
N MET A 116 4.03 -0.14 -10.16
CA MET A 116 3.75 0.95 -9.23
C MET A 116 3.86 2.32 -9.92
N SER A 117 4.92 2.54 -10.71
CA SER A 117 5.06 3.77 -11.50
C SER A 117 3.87 3.96 -12.45
N VAL A 118 3.46 2.90 -13.16
CA VAL A 118 2.30 2.93 -14.06
C VAL A 118 1.01 3.24 -13.27
N LEU A 119 0.81 2.62 -12.11
CA LEU A 119 -0.36 2.87 -11.28
C LEU A 119 -0.46 4.34 -10.84
N VAL A 120 0.64 4.93 -10.37
CA VAL A 120 0.70 6.34 -9.96
C VAL A 120 0.45 7.26 -11.16
N ASN A 121 1.06 6.96 -12.31
CA ASN A 121 0.91 7.76 -13.52
C ASN A 121 -0.52 7.76 -14.10
N GLN A 122 -1.31 6.70 -13.80
CA GLN A 122 -2.71 6.56 -14.19
C GLN A 122 -3.70 7.18 -13.18
N LEU A 123 -3.22 7.75 -12.07
CA LEU A 123 -4.09 8.47 -11.15
C LEU A 123 -4.64 9.75 -11.81
N PRO A 124 -5.86 10.19 -11.44
CA PRO A 124 -6.36 11.51 -11.81
C PRO A 124 -5.38 12.62 -11.39
N GLU A 125 -5.30 13.68 -12.20
CA GLU A 125 -4.34 14.78 -12.00
C GLU A 125 -4.32 15.36 -10.58
N PRO A 126 -5.48 15.63 -9.93
CA PRO A 126 -5.48 16.18 -8.57
C PRO A 126 -4.80 15.29 -7.53
N LEU A 127 -4.89 13.96 -7.69
CA LEU A 127 -4.23 12.99 -6.80
C LEU A 127 -2.76 12.79 -7.17
N ARG A 128 -2.46 12.79 -8.48
CA ARG A 128 -1.09 12.62 -8.96
C ARG A 128 -0.18 13.76 -8.50
N GLN A 129 -0.67 14.99 -8.46
CA GLN A 129 0.06 16.15 -7.95
C GLN A 129 0.37 16.08 -6.44
N GLN A 130 -0.33 15.23 -5.69
CA GLN A 130 -0.10 15.02 -4.26
C GLN A 130 0.96 13.95 -3.99
N VAL A 131 1.56 13.35 -5.03
CA VAL A 131 2.51 12.25 -4.90
C VAL A 131 3.89 12.68 -5.40
N ARG A 132 4.91 12.37 -4.61
CA ARG A 132 6.31 12.38 -5.04
C ARG A 132 6.75 10.94 -5.29
N LEU A 133 6.76 10.54 -6.56
CA LEU A 133 7.24 9.22 -6.98
C LEU A 133 8.77 9.20 -7.03
N ILE A 134 9.38 8.20 -6.40
CA ILE A 134 10.81 7.92 -6.48
C ILE A 134 10.97 6.57 -7.15
N GLU A 135 11.55 6.54 -8.34
CA GLU A 135 11.84 5.28 -9.02
C GLU A 135 13.12 4.66 -8.46
N THR A 136 13.08 3.35 -8.18
CA THR A 136 14.28 2.63 -7.77
C THR A 136 14.94 1.98 -8.98
N ASP A 137 16.26 2.04 -9.05
CA ASP A 137 17.05 1.34 -10.06
C ASP A 137 17.28 -0.16 -9.73
N LEU A 138 16.67 -0.64 -8.64
CA LEU A 138 16.84 -2.02 -8.17
C LEU A 138 15.82 -2.94 -8.86
N PRO A 139 16.25 -4.05 -9.49
CA PRO A 139 15.35 -5.01 -10.12
C PRO A 139 14.66 -5.87 -9.06
N VAL A 140 13.71 -5.30 -8.31
CA VAL A 140 13.02 -6.00 -7.21
C VAL A 140 11.71 -6.66 -7.63
N ASP A 141 11.30 -6.51 -8.90
CA ASP A 141 10.12 -7.19 -9.46
C ASP A 141 10.19 -8.71 -9.28
N SER A 142 11.35 -9.32 -9.51
CA SER A 142 11.57 -10.77 -9.36
C SER A 142 11.72 -11.21 -7.89
N LEU A 143 12.03 -10.28 -6.98
CA LEU A 143 12.21 -10.55 -5.55
C LEU A 143 10.90 -10.45 -4.77
N LEU A 144 9.95 -9.64 -5.26
CA LEU A 144 8.73 -9.31 -4.52
C LEU A 144 7.46 -9.97 -5.09
N ASP A 145 7.53 -10.69 -6.22
CA ASP A 145 6.35 -11.31 -6.85
C ASP A 145 5.14 -10.33 -6.95
N LEU A 146 5.40 -9.03 -7.16
CA LEU A 146 4.41 -7.94 -7.22
C LEU A 146 3.90 -7.76 -8.66
#